data_AF-A0A3D4E9C9-F1
#
_entry.id   AF-A0A3D4E9C9-F1
#
_cell.length_a   1.000
_cell.length_b   1.000
_cell.length_c   1.000
_cell.angle_alpha   90.00
_cell.angle_beta   90.00
_cell.angle_gamma   90.00
#
_symmetry.space_group_name_H-M   'P 1'
#
loop_
_entity.id
_entity.type
_entity.pdbx_description
1 polymer ?
#
loop_
_entity_poly.entity_id
_entity_poly.type
_entity_poly.pdbx_seq_one_letter_code
_entity_poly.pdbx_strand_id
1 'polypeptide(L)'
;MSEEEKDTYAQSLATPEYLDLTCDWAFKYLFQNHHDMLIMLLNDILQENITSIEFRNTELAKDAQHDKRILFDLLCQTPTGTILVEMQKALRSDQRDRLFFYGSRLVNRQVEEGDKEYALTPVKVICIMNYEDAHLDSPEDKILYHYRIQEVETSEPFGDQISF
;
A
#
# COMPACT_ATOMS: atom_id res chain seq x y z
N MET A 1 10.51 45.85 -3.22
CA MET A 1 9.18 45.21 -3.31
C MET A 1 8.21 46.01 -2.46
N SER A 2 7.10 46.45 -3.04
CA SER A 2 5.98 47.03 -2.28
C SER A 2 5.39 45.98 -1.32
N GLU A 3 4.63 46.41 -0.32
CA GLU A 3 3.91 45.48 0.57
C GLU A 3 2.97 44.55 -0.21
N GLU A 4 2.38 45.05 -1.29
CA GLU A 4 1.51 44.29 -2.20
C GLU A 4 2.28 43.23 -3.01
N GLU A 5 3.52 43.53 -3.43
CA GLU A 5 4.41 42.57 -4.09
C GLU A 5 4.93 41.50 -3.11
N LYS A 6 5.13 41.85 -1.84
CA LYS A 6 5.52 40.89 -0.79
C LYS A 6 4.35 39.96 -0.43
N ASP A 7 3.13 40.47 -0.33
CA ASP A 7 1.94 39.66 -0.06
C ASP A 7 1.61 38.73 -1.22
N THR A 8 1.75 39.20 -2.46
CA THR A 8 1.60 38.36 -3.66
C THR A 8 2.68 37.28 -3.73
N TYR A 9 3.92 37.62 -3.40
CA TYR A 9 5.03 36.65 -3.32
C TYR A 9 4.82 35.64 -2.18
N ALA A 10 4.38 36.09 -1.00
CA ALA A 10 4.03 35.24 0.13
C ALA A 10 2.85 34.31 -0.19
N GLN A 11 1.83 34.79 -0.93
CA GLN A 11 0.72 33.97 -1.42
C GLN A 11 1.19 32.95 -2.47
N SER A 12 2.08 33.34 -3.39
CA SER A 12 2.68 32.42 -4.37
C SER A 12 3.55 31.33 -3.72
N LEU A 13 4.13 31.63 -2.55
CA LEU A 13 4.85 30.67 -1.70
C LEU A 13 3.93 29.87 -0.76
N ALA A 14 2.71 30.35 -0.51
CA ALA A 14 1.74 29.71 0.40
C ALA A 14 0.82 28.70 -0.30
N THR A 15 0.68 28.76 -1.63
CA THR A 15 0.05 27.71 -2.43
C THR A 15 1.12 26.84 -3.08
N PRO A 16 1.20 25.54 -2.76
CA PRO A 16 2.20 24.69 -3.36
C PRO A 16 1.95 24.54 -4.87
N GLU A 17 2.98 24.78 -5.67
CA GLU A 17 2.98 24.62 -7.15
C GLU A 17 2.77 23.14 -7.55
N TYR A 18 3.04 22.22 -6.62
CA TYR A 18 2.93 20.77 -6.80
C TYR A 18 2.04 20.14 -5.72
N LEU A 19 1.40 19.04 -6.09
CA LEU A 19 0.61 18.24 -5.17
C LEU A 19 1.55 17.40 -4.27
N ASP A 20 1.48 17.56 -2.94
CA ASP A 20 2.20 16.71 -1.98
C ASP A 20 1.59 15.30 -1.95
N LEU A 21 2.20 14.35 -2.67
CA LEU A 21 1.74 12.96 -2.72
C LEU A 21 1.95 12.17 -1.43
N THR A 22 2.67 12.72 -0.44
CA THR A 22 2.66 12.09 0.87
C THR A 22 1.28 12.28 1.51
N CYS A 23 0.54 13.36 1.18
CA CYS A 23 -0.81 13.63 1.69
C CYS A 23 -1.79 12.55 1.24
N ASP A 24 -2.47 11.92 2.21
CA ASP A 24 -3.44 10.86 1.97
C ASP A 24 -4.49 11.24 0.91
N TRP A 25 -5.09 12.43 1.04
CA TRP A 25 -6.07 12.92 0.07
C TRP A 25 -5.46 13.07 -1.33
N ALA A 26 -4.26 13.64 -1.43
CA ALA A 26 -3.59 13.86 -2.70
C ALA A 26 -3.19 12.54 -3.38
N PHE A 27 -2.67 11.59 -2.60
CA PHE A 27 -2.31 10.25 -3.03
C PHE A 27 -3.53 9.53 -3.61
N LYS A 28 -4.63 9.49 -2.85
CA LYS A 28 -5.91 8.91 -3.29
C LYS A 28 -6.43 9.60 -4.53
N TYR A 29 -6.46 10.93 -4.53
CA TYR A 29 -6.94 11.72 -5.65
C TYR A 29 -6.16 11.44 -6.93
N LEU A 30 -4.83 11.47 -6.89
CA LEU A 30 -4.02 11.23 -8.08
C LEU A 30 -4.25 9.81 -8.61
N PHE A 31 -4.05 8.80 -7.76
CA PHE A 31 -4.01 7.41 -8.23
C PHE A 31 -5.39 6.83 -8.55
N GLN A 32 -6.48 7.34 -7.94
CA GLN A 32 -7.84 6.97 -8.34
C GLN A 32 -8.30 7.64 -9.64
N ASN A 33 -7.72 8.78 -10.03
CA ASN A 33 -8.09 9.46 -11.28
C ASN A 33 -7.11 9.17 -12.43
N HIS A 34 -5.90 8.71 -12.12
CA HIS A 34 -4.83 8.40 -13.08
C HIS A 34 -4.32 6.97 -12.86
N HIS A 35 -5.13 6.00 -13.29
CA HIS A 35 -4.85 4.57 -13.06
C HIS A 35 -3.55 4.10 -13.72
N ASP A 36 -3.21 4.70 -14.86
CA ASP A 36 -1.98 4.44 -15.61
C ASP A 36 -0.72 4.79 -14.80
N MET A 37 -0.75 5.89 -14.05
CA MET A 37 0.34 6.26 -13.14
C MET A 37 0.47 5.27 -11.99
N LEU A 38 -0.65 4.80 -11.42
CA LEU A 38 -0.60 3.78 -10.37
C LEU A 38 -0.05 2.46 -10.90
N ILE A 39 -0.50 2.02 -12.08
CA ILE A 39 0.01 0.80 -12.72
C ILE A 39 1.51 0.90 -12.95
N MET A 40 2.01 2.04 -13.44
CA MET A 40 3.44 2.28 -13.64
C MET A 40 4.22 2.15 -12.33
N LEU A 41 3.77 2.85 -11.28
CA LEU A 41 4.39 2.78 -9.94
C LEU A 41 4.39 1.35 -9.39
N LEU A 42 3.26 0.64 -9.49
CA LEU A 42 3.14 -0.73 -9.00
C LEU A 42 4.05 -1.70 -9.76
N ASN A 43 4.17 -1.56 -11.07
CA ASN A 43 5.07 -2.39 -11.87
C ASN A 43 6.54 -2.12 -11.53
N ASP A 44 6.92 -0.86 -11.25
CA ASP A 44 8.28 -0.52 -10.82
C ASP A 44 8.60 -1.06 -9.43
N ILE A 45 7.64 -1.01 -8.50
CA ILE A 45 7.81 -1.56 -7.14
C ILE A 45 7.88 -3.09 -7.20
N LEU A 46 6.88 -3.72 -7.82
CA LEU A 46 6.68 -5.18 -7.76
C LEU A 46 7.50 -5.95 -8.78
N GLN A 47 8.06 -5.26 -9.80
CA GLN A 47 8.71 -5.88 -10.95
C GLN A 47 7.76 -6.82 -11.71
N GLU A 48 6.52 -6.35 -11.95
CA GLU A 48 5.43 -7.10 -12.60
C GLU A 48 4.95 -6.43 -13.89
N ASN A 49 4.04 -7.11 -14.59
CA ASN A 49 3.40 -6.61 -15.82
C ASN A 49 1.88 -6.46 -15.60
N ILE A 50 1.49 -5.63 -14.63
CA ILE A 50 0.09 -5.29 -14.38
C ILE A 50 -0.41 -4.49 -15.59
N THR A 51 -1.49 -4.98 -16.21
CA THR A 51 -2.11 -4.37 -17.40
C THR A 51 -3.39 -3.61 -17.08
N SER A 52 -4.02 -3.90 -15.94
CA SER A 52 -5.27 -3.30 -15.51
C SER A 52 -5.45 -3.44 -14.01
N ILE A 53 -6.12 -2.44 -13.42
CA ILE A 53 -6.56 -2.46 -12.02
C ILE A 53 -8.03 -2.06 -11.93
N GLU A 54 -8.75 -2.67 -11.00
CA GLU A 54 -10.09 -2.24 -10.58
C GLU A 54 -10.04 -1.82 -9.11
N PHE A 55 -10.53 -0.62 -8.79
CA PHE A 55 -10.60 -0.15 -7.40
C PHE A 55 -11.75 -0.83 -6.66
N ARG A 56 -11.43 -1.35 -5.47
CA ARG A 56 -12.37 -1.94 -4.52
C ARG A 56 -12.60 -0.99 -3.35
N ASN A 57 -13.62 -1.28 -2.55
CA ASN A 57 -13.92 -0.51 -1.35
C ASN A 57 -12.73 -0.58 -0.37
N THR A 58 -12.34 0.58 0.13
CA THR A 58 -11.22 0.77 1.08
C THR A 58 -11.56 0.41 2.52
N GLU A 59 -12.86 0.24 2.80
CA GLU A 59 -13.34 -0.28 4.06
C GLU A 59 -13.75 -1.75 3.90
N LEU A 60 -13.06 -2.62 4.64
CA LEU A 60 -13.52 -3.99 4.81
C LEU A 60 -14.56 -4.03 5.92
N ALA A 61 -15.74 -4.59 5.61
CA ALA A 61 -16.79 -4.84 6.58
C ALA A 61 -16.26 -5.62 7.81
N LYS A 62 -16.91 -5.49 8.96
CA LYS A 62 -16.60 -6.35 10.09
C LYS A 62 -17.36 -7.67 9.96
N ASP A 63 -16.75 -8.80 10.33
CA ASP A 63 -17.48 -10.07 10.39
C ASP A 63 -18.13 -10.24 11.76
N ALA A 64 -17.44 -9.81 12.82
CA ALA A 64 -17.97 -9.74 14.17
C ALA A 64 -17.98 -8.30 14.71
N GLN A 65 -18.91 -8.02 15.63
CA GLN A 65 -19.07 -6.70 16.23
C GLN A 65 -17.78 -6.15 16.88
N HIS A 66 -16.95 -7.06 17.41
CA HIS A 66 -15.71 -6.74 18.11
C HIS A 66 -14.47 -6.68 17.19
N ASP A 67 -14.63 -6.89 15.89
CA ASP A 67 -13.51 -6.81 14.95
C ASP A 67 -12.94 -5.40 14.89
N LYS A 68 -11.62 -5.33 14.77
CA LYS A 68 -10.94 -4.09 14.40
C LYS A 68 -11.35 -3.70 12.99
N ARG A 69 -11.71 -2.42 12.82
CA ARG A 69 -11.99 -1.85 11.50
C ARG A 69 -10.70 -1.80 10.69
N ILE A 70 -10.80 -2.12 9.41
CA ILE A 70 -9.71 -2.04 8.46
C ILE A 70 -10.05 -0.95 7.46
N LEU A 71 -9.15 0.02 7.37
CA LEU A 71 -9.21 1.17 6.46
C LEU A 71 -7.82 1.28 5.85
N PHE A 72 -7.77 1.28 4.53
CA PHE A 72 -6.54 1.47 3.76
C PHE A 72 -6.77 2.43 2.59
N ASP A 73 -5.69 2.89 1.96
CA ASP A 73 -5.80 4.00 1.02
C ASP A 73 -6.28 3.57 -0.36
N LEU A 74 -5.74 2.48 -0.90
CA LEU A 74 -6.14 1.91 -2.18
C LEU A 74 -6.22 0.39 -2.08
N LEU A 75 -7.23 -0.18 -2.73
CA LEU A 75 -7.35 -1.62 -2.93
C LEU A 75 -7.61 -1.89 -4.40
N CYS A 76 -6.66 -2.56 -5.03
CA CYS A 76 -6.63 -2.82 -6.45
C CYS A 76 -6.83 -4.31 -6.68
N GLN A 77 -7.83 -4.67 -7.48
CA GLN A 77 -7.95 -6.00 -8.04
C GLN A 77 -7.20 -6.04 -9.37
N THR A 78 -6.29 -6.99 -9.53
CA THR A 78 -5.64 -7.32 -10.79
C THR A 78 -6.13 -8.69 -11.29
N PRO A 79 -5.81 -9.08 -12.55
CA PRO A 79 -6.07 -10.44 -13.04
C PRO A 79 -5.34 -11.54 -12.26
N THR A 80 -4.26 -11.20 -11.55
CA THR A 80 -3.39 -12.15 -10.85
C THR A 80 -3.54 -12.14 -9.34
N GLY A 81 -4.26 -11.18 -8.77
CA GLY A 81 -4.44 -11.10 -7.33
C GLY A 81 -4.91 -9.73 -6.84
N THR A 82 -4.77 -9.50 -5.55
CA THR A 82 -5.18 -8.28 -4.88
C THR A 82 -3.95 -7.50 -4.40
N ILE A 83 -3.94 -6.20 -4.63
CA ILE A 83 -2.89 -5.29 -4.15
C ILE A 83 -3.53 -4.24 -3.24
N LEU A 84 -3.10 -4.21 -1.98
CA LEU A 84 -3.42 -3.16 -1.03
C LEU A 84 -2.25 -2.17 -1.02
N VAL A 85 -2.54 -0.87 -1.15
CA VAL A 85 -1.54 0.20 -1.03
C VAL A 85 -1.92 1.16 0.08
N GLU A 86 -0.97 1.45 0.97
CA GLU A 86 -1.11 2.37 2.11
C GLU A 86 -0.01 3.45 2.06
N MET A 87 -0.36 4.71 2.27
CA MET A 87 0.56 5.83 2.49
C MET A 87 0.61 6.16 3.99
N GLN A 88 1.73 5.87 4.63
CA GLN A 88 1.91 6.05 6.07
C GLN A 88 2.81 7.25 6.37
N LYS A 89 2.18 8.38 6.77
CA LYS A 89 2.90 9.62 7.15
C LYS A 89 3.49 9.63 8.56
N ALA A 90 2.83 8.93 9.47
CA ALA A 90 3.15 8.98 10.90
C ALA A 90 3.85 7.70 11.31
N LEU A 91 4.93 7.81 12.07
CA LEU A 91 5.59 6.66 12.67
C LEU A 91 4.60 5.94 13.59
N ARG A 92 4.44 4.64 13.38
CA ARG A 92 3.56 3.77 14.18
C ARG A 92 4.33 2.54 14.62
N SER A 93 4.43 2.34 15.93
CA SER A 93 5.10 1.17 16.50
C SER A 93 4.42 -0.15 16.13
N ASP A 94 3.12 -0.12 15.83
CA ASP A 94 2.31 -1.27 15.45
C ASP A 94 2.15 -1.45 13.93
N GLN A 95 2.92 -0.73 13.10
CA GLN A 95 2.69 -0.70 11.65
C GLN A 95 2.84 -2.09 11.00
N ARG A 96 3.89 -2.85 11.36
CA ARG A 96 4.11 -4.19 10.78
C ARG A 96 2.96 -5.14 11.11
N ASP A 97 2.51 -5.17 12.36
CA ASP A 97 1.36 -5.97 12.80
C ASP A 97 0.08 -5.55 12.08
N ARG A 98 -0.11 -4.24 11.85
CA ARG A 98 -1.25 -3.69 11.12
C ARG A 98 -1.27 -4.15 9.67
N LEU A 99 -0.13 -4.06 8.96
CA LEU A 99 0.00 -4.53 7.59
C LEU A 99 -0.26 -6.03 7.51
N PHE A 100 0.34 -6.81 8.43
CA PHE A 100 0.12 -8.25 8.51
C PHE A 100 -1.35 -8.59 8.74
N PHE A 101 -2.02 -7.89 9.65
CA PHE A 101 -3.45 -8.05 9.93
C PHE A 101 -4.30 -7.75 8.68
N TYR A 102 -3.98 -6.69 7.94
CA TYR A 102 -4.72 -6.29 6.74
C TYR A 102 -4.58 -7.33 5.63
N GLY A 103 -3.34 -7.74 5.31
CA GLY A 103 -3.08 -8.78 4.31
C GLY A 103 -3.72 -10.11 4.69
N SER A 104 -3.57 -10.54 5.95
CA SER A 104 -4.20 -11.77 6.45
C SER A 104 -5.72 -11.76 6.30
N ARG A 105 -6.34 -10.58 6.52
CA ARG A 105 -7.79 -10.45 6.35
C ARG A 105 -8.24 -10.59 4.90
N LEU A 106 -7.46 -10.04 3.97
CA LEU A 106 -7.74 -10.19 2.54
C LEU A 106 -7.60 -11.65 2.10
N VAL A 107 -6.59 -12.36 2.59
CA VAL A 107 -6.42 -13.81 2.34
C VAL A 107 -7.59 -14.62 2.91
N ASN A 108 -7.94 -14.37 4.17
CA ASN A 108 -9.00 -15.10 4.85
C ASN A 108 -10.37 -15.04 4.14
N ARG A 109 -10.66 -13.94 3.43
CA ARG A 109 -11.93 -13.73 2.73
C ARG A 109 -12.05 -14.43 1.37
N GLN A 110 -10.99 -15.06 0.90
CA GLN A 110 -11.00 -15.71 -0.42
C GLN A 110 -11.63 -17.10 -0.39
N VAL A 111 -11.75 -17.71 0.79
CA VAL A 111 -12.25 -19.08 0.96
C VAL A 111 -13.40 -19.06 1.95
N GLU A 112 -14.50 -19.71 1.58
CA GLU A 112 -15.73 -19.78 2.36
C GLU A 112 -16.07 -21.22 2.77
N GLU A 113 -17.00 -21.37 3.71
CA GLU A 113 -17.51 -22.69 4.08
C GLU A 113 -18.19 -23.35 2.87
N GLY A 114 -17.75 -24.57 2.53
CA GLY A 114 -18.27 -25.33 1.40
C GLY A 114 -17.33 -25.40 0.19
N ASP A 115 -16.26 -24.60 0.20
CA ASP A 115 -15.20 -24.72 -0.81
C ASP A 115 -14.51 -26.09 -0.72
N LYS A 116 -14.25 -26.69 -1.89
CA LYS A 116 -13.61 -28.00 -1.98
C LYS A 116 -12.09 -27.94 -1.81
N GLU A 117 -11.50 -26.81 -2.16
CA GLU A 117 -10.06 -26.59 -2.19
C GLU A 117 -9.73 -25.21 -1.59
N TYR A 118 -8.59 -25.11 -0.92
CA TYR A 118 -8.03 -23.83 -0.47
C TYR A 118 -7.26 -23.17 -1.62
N ALA A 119 -7.99 -22.56 -2.56
CA ALA A 119 -7.41 -21.89 -3.72
C ALA A 119 -7.27 -20.39 -3.45
N LEU A 120 -6.07 -19.97 -3.03
CA LEU A 120 -5.77 -18.57 -2.74
C LEU A 120 -5.11 -17.89 -3.95
N THR A 121 -5.65 -16.73 -4.31
CA THR A 121 -4.99 -15.75 -5.18
C THR A 121 -4.02 -14.87 -4.38
N PRO A 122 -2.87 -14.49 -4.96
CA PRO A 122 -1.89 -13.61 -4.32
C PRO A 122 -2.48 -12.32 -3.74
N VAL A 123 -2.04 -11.97 -2.53
CA VAL A 123 -2.28 -10.69 -1.86
C VAL A 123 -0.95 -9.98 -1.63
N LYS A 124 -0.81 -8.78 -2.17
CA LYS A 124 0.37 -7.93 -1.95
C LYS A 124 -0.01 -6.70 -1.15
N VAL A 125 0.76 -6.41 -0.10
CA VAL A 125 0.50 -5.27 0.79
C VAL A 125 1.66 -4.29 0.70
N ILE A 126 1.47 -3.19 -0.02
CA ILE A 126 2.49 -2.16 -0.22
C ILE A 126 2.27 -1.04 0.79
N CYS A 127 3.29 -0.72 1.58
CA CYS A 127 3.28 0.41 2.49
C CYS A 127 4.34 1.43 2.08
N ILE A 128 3.91 2.60 1.61
CA ILE A 128 4.76 3.72 1.25
C ILE A 128 4.90 4.60 2.49
N MET A 129 6.14 4.81 2.95
CA MET A 129 6.44 5.56 4.17
C MET A 129 7.22 6.83 3.83
N ASN A 130 6.96 7.92 4.55
CA ASN A 130 7.74 9.17 4.45
C ASN A 130 8.76 9.32 5.60
N TYR A 131 9.06 8.21 6.28
CA TYR A 131 10.02 8.10 7.36
C TYR A 131 10.82 6.81 7.19
N GLU A 132 12.00 6.78 7.79
CA GLU A 132 12.85 5.59 7.82
C GLU A 132 12.39 4.66 8.95
N ASP A 133 12.13 3.40 8.61
CA ASP A 133 11.98 2.33 9.60
C ASP A 133 13.36 1.71 9.87
N ALA A 134 13.60 1.29 11.11
CA ALA A 134 14.88 0.72 11.48
C ALA A 134 14.99 -0.71 10.91
N HIS A 135 15.93 -0.89 9.98
CA HIS A 135 16.26 -2.18 9.40
C HIS A 135 17.68 -2.58 9.81
N LEU A 136 17.79 -3.52 10.75
CA LEU A 136 19.06 -4.12 11.13
C LEU A 136 19.70 -4.78 9.89
N ASP A 137 20.99 -4.55 9.71
CA ASP A 137 21.80 -5.12 8.63
C ASP A 137 21.35 -4.76 7.21
N SER A 138 20.61 -3.66 7.04
CA SER A 138 20.23 -3.14 5.72
C SER A 138 21.28 -2.17 5.16
N PRO A 139 21.53 -2.15 3.84
CA PRO A 139 22.32 -1.09 3.20
C PRO A 139 21.72 0.29 3.44
N GLU A 140 22.57 1.30 3.65
CA GLU A 140 22.19 2.68 3.98
C GLU A 140 21.26 3.30 2.91
N ASP A 141 21.48 3.02 1.63
CA ASP A 141 20.69 3.57 0.52
C ASP A 141 19.47 2.70 0.13
N LYS A 142 19.13 1.66 0.89
CA LYS A 142 18.02 0.77 0.54
C LYS A 142 16.68 1.36 0.96
N ILE A 143 15.85 1.67 -0.04
CA ILE A 143 14.52 2.27 0.14
C ILE A 143 13.35 1.31 -0.09
N LEU A 144 13.59 0.17 -0.74
CA LEU A 144 12.56 -0.83 -1.06
C LEU A 144 12.85 -2.16 -0.34
N TYR A 145 11.87 -2.61 0.43
CA TYR A 145 11.96 -3.83 1.22
C TYR A 145 10.82 -4.75 0.83
N HIS A 146 11.16 -5.94 0.33
CA HIS A 146 10.20 -6.99 -0.01
C HIS A 146 10.29 -8.11 1.01
N TYR A 147 9.17 -8.44 1.62
CA TYR A 147 9.02 -9.51 2.60
C TYR A 147 8.10 -10.60 2.04
N ARG A 148 8.53 -11.85 2.20
CA ARG A 148 7.80 -13.05 1.80
C ARG A 148 8.04 -14.17 2.79
N ILE A 149 7.17 -15.17 2.75
CA ILE A 149 7.34 -16.39 3.54
C ILE A 149 8.30 -17.31 2.80
N GLN A 150 9.28 -17.85 3.51
CA GLN A 150 10.28 -18.77 2.97
C GLN A 150 10.73 -19.76 4.03
N GLU A 151 11.24 -20.91 3.58
CA GLU A 151 11.93 -21.87 4.42
C GLU A 151 13.22 -21.25 4.99
N VAL A 152 13.53 -21.55 6.24
CA VAL A 152 14.54 -20.84 7.03
C VAL A 152 15.97 -21.12 6.57
N GLU A 153 16.28 -22.37 6.20
CA GLU A 153 17.65 -22.78 5.87
C GLU A 153 17.99 -22.57 4.40
N THR A 154 17.07 -22.89 3.50
CA THR A 154 17.23 -22.90 2.05
C THR A 154 16.74 -21.62 1.38
N SER A 155 15.95 -20.81 2.10
CA SER A 155 15.22 -19.67 1.52
C SER A 155 14.26 -20.06 0.39
N GLU A 156 13.85 -21.34 0.32
CA GLU A 156 12.80 -21.79 -0.60
C GLU A 156 11.49 -21.02 -0.32
N PRO A 157 10.87 -20.35 -1.30
CA PRO A 157 9.62 -19.64 -1.08
C PRO A 157 8.51 -20.58 -0.60
N PHE A 158 7.85 -20.23 0.49
CA PHE A 158 6.63 -20.92 0.95
C PHE A 158 5.43 -20.31 0.23
N GLY A 159 5.31 -20.60 -1.07
CA GLY A 159 4.31 -20.03 -1.95
C GLY A 159 4.46 -18.53 -2.19
N ASP A 160 3.44 -17.93 -2.81
CA ASP A 160 3.37 -16.53 -3.24
C ASP A 160 2.01 -15.89 -2.88
N GLN A 161 1.24 -16.52 -2.00
CA GLN A 161 -0.12 -16.11 -1.65
C GLN A 161 -0.16 -14.79 -0.86
N ILE A 162 0.92 -14.45 -0.13
CA ILE A 162 1.01 -13.18 0.60
C ILE A 162 2.45 -12.63 0.62
N SER A 163 2.59 -11.35 0.31
CA SER A 163 3.86 -10.61 0.39
C SER A 163 3.64 -9.15 0.81
N PHE A 164 4.69 -8.52 1.33
CA PHE A 164 4.69 -7.14 1.83
C PHE A 164 5.85 -6.34 1.24
#